data_AF-A0AAU8JCY2-F1
#
_entry.id   AF-A0AAU8JCY2-F1
#
_cell.length_a   1.000
_cell.length_b   1.000
_cell.length_c   1.000
_cell.angle_alpha   90.00
_cell.angle_beta   90.00
_cell.angle_gamma   90.00
#
_symmetry.space_group_name_H-M   'P 1'
#
loop_
_entity.id
_entity.type
_entity.pdbx_description
1 polymer ?
#
loop_
_entity_poly.entity_id
_entity_poly.type
_entity_poly.pdbx_seq_one_letter_code
_entity_poly.pdbx_strand_id
1 'polypeptide(L)'
;MDKVVISGHQSNLSLPQYGYDLVVSTTQESINATMKQFLDKFEGKEFISCYVSQEQSDGTYTDVPGDYDRLSKIAGMDLFSIPTTNQTADQKAAADQAYDNYFSFAFKATMGLPDFSLESIPNVIILDKGSVIVTYNLFFKDFRILNAEPQRRGYSWTNLSQADAPAPWVFQFSVKLDLNSSDSAFIHLPETVQRKVKNLNPHSAFSVQQLYLDLNTAGLETAPTVMGLEPTSTAYIYLTRVFINSYLKQLQDEQSKDPANPDGNILLGYSVKPTKPSTRTSSIIPTDLTFMVSPFRDENGVPTKIYDLYTLNYLVMSDNHHMPASVEFGWNWIEKSEERDYAGTMTIKKGIFASFLNQQLSPSLNSVCLIPNCKMNIPNPFYMEWSCGYTGDTTPQTYQVVNDSTSKVLTFSYSKSASDSDTFVPLWGNITLTNSVQSDIYLENNIIRTVTTATAYVHINCEGGVTEGNFVKYQTETSYQIGVDQSGNLTVVLTTGSPKFSDFSDKIDPSSWSEFVTLGQIDGVVDKVKSFWTNLKRFLDNHETAILAMLKGSGIWVFPGGKTFIFKDVYFSDHQDLVAHVTYVDPEESTLF
;
A
#
# COMPACT_ATOMS: atom_id res chain seq x y z
N MET A 1 -14.97 18.29 25.14
CA MET A 1 -14.03 17.20 24.88
C MET A 1 -14.38 16.70 23.51
N ASP A 2 -13.62 17.11 22.51
CA ASP A 2 -13.80 16.60 21.16
C ASP A 2 -13.53 15.10 21.19
N LYS A 3 -14.48 14.32 20.66
CA LYS A 3 -14.35 12.86 20.59
C LYS A 3 -13.12 12.55 19.76
N VAL A 4 -12.19 11.77 20.31
CA VAL A 4 -11.05 11.25 19.55
C VAL A 4 -11.61 10.29 18.52
N VAL A 5 -11.67 10.72 17.26
CA VAL A 5 -12.05 9.87 16.14
C VAL A 5 -10.85 8.99 15.84
N ILE A 6 -10.98 7.69 16.09
CA ILE A 6 -9.97 6.71 15.71
C ILE A 6 -10.07 6.56 14.20
N SER A 7 -9.05 6.91 13.41
CA SER A 7 -9.14 6.88 11.94
C SER A 7 -7.76 6.89 11.28
N GLY A 8 -7.71 6.77 9.95
CA GLY A 8 -6.46 6.81 9.18
C GLY A 8 -5.68 8.11 9.35
N HIS A 9 -6.33 9.20 9.79
CA HIS A 9 -5.66 10.44 10.18
C HIS A 9 -4.67 10.28 11.34
N GLN A 10 -4.81 9.23 12.15
CA GLN A 10 -3.91 8.95 13.27
C GLN A 10 -2.70 8.09 12.87
N SER A 11 -2.53 7.74 11.59
CA SER A 11 -1.40 6.92 11.17
C SER A 11 -0.08 7.51 11.63
N ASN A 12 0.73 6.68 12.28
CA ASN A 12 2.09 7.00 12.71
C ASN A 12 3.02 5.80 12.55
N LEU A 13 3.36 5.49 11.30
CA LEU A 13 4.29 4.40 10.96
C LEU A 13 5.71 4.65 11.48
N SER A 14 6.02 5.89 11.85
CA SER A 14 7.31 6.27 12.43
C SER A 14 7.46 5.87 13.91
N LEU A 15 6.39 5.40 14.58
CA LEU A 15 6.51 4.88 15.94
C LEU A 15 7.45 3.66 15.98
N PRO A 16 8.30 3.53 17.02
CA PRO A 16 9.30 2.45 17.11
C PRO A 16 8.73 1.04 17.01
N GLN A 17 7.46 0.84 17.38
CA GLN A 17 6.77 -0.45 17.33
C GLN A 17 6.30 -0.87 15.93
N TYR A 18 6.22 0.06 14.96
CA TYR A 18 5.76 -0.23 13.59
C TYR A 18 6.94 -0.25 12.62
N GLY A 19 7.50 0.92 12.30
CA GLY A 19 8.72 1.04 11.48
C GLY A 19 8.55 0.73 9.98
N TYR A 20 7.39 0.27 9.51
CA TYR A 20 7.14 -0.08 8.11
C TYR A 20 7.31 1.13 7.18
N ASP A 21 7.86 0.92 5.99
CA ASP A 21 8.01 2.01 5.00
C ASP A 21 6.69 2.33 4.32
N LEU A 22 5.89 1.30 4.10
CA LEU A 22 4.59 1.37 3.47
C LEU A 22 3.64 0.33 4.10
N VAL A 23 2.38 0.72 4.26
CA VAL A 23 1.30 -0.19 4.64
C VAL A 23 0.17 -0.05 3.63
N VAL A 24 -0.35 -1.18 3.14
CA VAL A 24 -1.63 -1.21 2.42
C VAL A 24 -2.62 -1.97 3.28
N SER A 25 -3.79 -1.39 3.53
CA SER A 25 -4.80 -1.99 4.39
C SER A 25 -6.10 -2.10 3.63
N THR A 26 -6.64 -3.31 3.49
CA THR A 26 -7.89 -3.57 2.76
C THR A 26 -8.91 -4.23 3.68
N THR A 27 -10.15 -3.77 3.64
CA THR A 27 -11.25 -4.27 4.49
C THR A 27 -11.64 -5.70 4.13
N GLN A 28 -12.12 -6.46 5.12
CA GLN A 28 -12.66 -7.80 4.90
C GLN A 28 -13.81 -7.75 3.88
N GLU A 29 -14.71 -6.76 3.97
CA GLU A 29 -15.81 -6.61 3.03
C GLU A 29 -15.31 -6.52 1.58
N SER A 30 -14.36 -5.62 1.31
CA SER A 30 -13.86 -5.39 -0.04
C SER A 30 -13.08 -6.58 -0.59
N ILE A 31 -12.28 -7.24 0.26
CA ILE A 31 -11.59 -8.49 -0.07
C ILE A 31 -12.61 -9.56 -0.49
N ASN A 32 -13.69 -9.72 0.27
CA ASN A 32 -14.73 -10.72 -0.01
C ASN A 32 -15.58 -10.39 -1.23
N ALA A 33 -15.96 -9.13 -1.41
CA ALA A 33 -16.67 -8.69 -2.61
C ALA A 33 -15.86 -9.01 -3.87
N THR A 34 -14.57 -8.66 -3.86
CA THR A 34 -13.67 -8.89 -5.00
C THR A 34 -13.42 -10.39 -5.23
N MET A 35 -13.24 -11.18 -4.16
CA MET A 35 -13.10 -12.65 -4.29
C MET A 35 -14.37 -13.33 -4.81
N LYS A 36 -15.55 -12.92 -4.33
CA LYS A 36 -16.83 -13.48 -4.82
C LYS A 36 -17.03 -13.14 -6.29
N GLN A 37 -16.76 -11.90 -6.71
CA GLN A 37 -16.82 -11.51 -8.13
C GLN A 37 -15.84 -12.31 -9.00
N PHE A 38 -14.64 -12.63 -8.48
CA PHE A 38 -13.71 -13.52 -9.17
C PHE A 38 -14.27 -14.95 -9.28
N LEU A 39 -14.73 -15.54 -8.16
CA LEU A 39 -15.25 -16.91 -8.12
C LEU A 39 -16.52 -17.11 -8.96
N ASP A 40 -17.32 -16.07 -9.15
CA ASP A 40 -18.50 -16.05 -10.02
C ASP A 40 -18.12 -16.23 -11.50
N LYS A 41 -17.06 -15.53 -11.94
CA LYS A 41 -16.51 -15.65 -13.30
C LYS A 41 -15.60 -16.85 -13.47
N PHE A 42 -15.28 -17.56 -12.39
CA PHE A 42 -14.26 -18.60 -12.42
C PHE A 42 -14.82 -19.89 -13.04
N GLU A 43 -14.19 -20.35 -14.13
CA GLU A 43 -14.68 -21.52 -14.87
C GLU A 43 -14.42 -22.84 -14.12
N GLY A 44 -13.35 -22.95 -13.34
CA GLY A 44 -13.02 -24.18 -12.61
C GLY A 44 -12.72 -25.38 -13.51
N LYS A 45 -11.98 -26.35 -12.96
CA LYS A 45 -11.83 -27.66 -13.58
C LYS A 45 -12.71 -28.65 -12.83
N GLU A 46 -13.42 -29.48 -13.59
CA GLU A 46 -14.21 -30.56 -13.01
C GLU A 46 -13.28 -31.61 -12.37
N PHE A 47 -13.57 -31.94 -11.12
CA PHE A 47 -12.95 -33.01 -10.36
C PHE A 47 -13.95 -34.12 -10.08
N ILE A 48 -13.60 -35.35 -10.41
CA ILE A 48 -14.35 -36.54 -10.04
C ILE A 48 -13.45 -37.47 -9.23
N SER A 49 -13.94 -37.89 -8.05
CA SER A 49 -13.33 -38.95 -7.25
C SER A 49 -14.34 -40.07 -7.05
N CYS A 50 -14.02 -41.27 -7.52
CA CYS A 50 -14.88 -42.44 -7.48
C CYS A 50 -14.26 -43.53 -6.62
N TYR A 51 -15.08 -44.28 -5.89
CA TYR A 51 -14.64 -45.36 -5.02
C TYR A 51 -15.44 -46.63 -5.27
N VAL A 52 -14.74 -47.75 -5.21
CA VAL A 52 -15.30 -49.09 -5.37
C VAL A 52 -14.98 -49.94 -4.15
N SER A 53 -15.90 -50.84 -3.79
CA SER A 53 -15.71 -51.78 -2.70
C SER A 53 -14.77 -52.90 -3.13
N GLN A 54 -13.70 -53.12 -2.38
CA GLN A 54 -12.74 -54.20 -2.61
C GLN A 54 -12.65 -55.12 -1.39
N GLU A 55 -12.76 -56.42 -1.63
CA GLU A 55 -12.54 -57.44 -0.60
C GLU A 55 -11.06 -57.53 -0.23
N GLN A 56 -10.77 -57.44 1.05
CA GLN A 56 -9.45 -57.57 1.66
C GLN A 56 -9.15 -59.03 1.98
N SER A 57 -7.87 -59.33 2.22
CA SER A 57 -7.41 -60.70 2.52
C SER A 57 -8.01 -61.30 3.79
N ASP A 58 -8.55 -60.48 4.69
CA ASP A 58 -9.23 -60.88 5.92
C ASP A 58 -10.76 -61.06 5.76
N GLY A 59 -11.28 -60.93 4.53
CA GLY A 59 -12.70 -61.03 4.22
C GLY A 59 -13.50 -59.77 4.56
N THR A 60 -12.85 -58.68 4.96
CA THR A 60 -13.50 -57.37 5.11
C THR A 60 -13.56 -56.64 3.76
N TYR A 61 -14.50 -55.73 3.60
CA TYR A 61 -14.57 -54.87 2.41
C TYR A 61 -14.08 -53.46 2.78
N THR A 62 -13.23 -52.88 1.95
CA THR A 62 -12.82 -51.48 2.08
C THR A 62 -12.99 -50.78 0.74
N ASP A 63 -13.38 -49.51 0.81
CA ASP A 63 -13.49 -48.68 -0.39
C ASP A 63 -12.12 -48.19 -0.84
N VAL A 64 -11.83 -48.34 -2.13
CA VAL A 64 -10.57 -47.93 -2.77
C VAL A 64 -10.85 -47.05 -3.99
N PRO A 65 -9.91 -46.20 -4.44
CA PRO A 65 -10.09 -45.40 -5.64
C PRO A 65 -10.46 -46.26 -6.87
N GLY A 66 -11.51 -45.87 -7.58
CA GLY A 66 -12.05 -46.53 -8.75
C GLY A 66 -12.03 -45.64 -10.01
N ASP A 67 -12.25 -46.26 -11.17
CA ASP A 67 -12.28 -45.59 -12.48
C ASP A 67 -13.73 -45.24 -12.86
N TYR A 68 -14.09 -43.96 -12.71
CA TYR A 68 -15.43 -43.45 -12.99
C TYR A 68 -15.82 -43.61 -14.46
N ASP A 69 -14.90 -43.35 -15.39
CA ASP A 69 -15.16 -43.41 -16.83
C ASP A 69 -15.42 -44.85 -17.26
N ARG A 70 -14.67 -45.81 -16.70
CA ARG A 70 -14.93 -47.24 -16.92
C ARG A 70 -16.31 -47.64 -16.40
N LEU A 71 -16.67 -47.24 -15.19
CA LEU A 71 -17.96 -47.60 -14.60
C LEU A 71 -19.14 -46.99 -15.38
N SER A 72 -19.03 -45.73 -15.77
CA SER A 72 -20.04 -45.05 -16.60
C SER A 72 -20.19 -45.71 -17.98
N LYS A 73 -19.08 -46.18 -18.59
CA LYS A 73 -19.11 -46.95 -19.84
C LYS A 73 -19.77 -48.31 -19.68
N ILE A 74 -19.51 -49.02 -18.58
CA ILE A 74 -20.15 -50.31 -18.28
C ILE A 74 -21.66 -50.11 -18.09
N ALA A 75 -22.05 -49.10 -17.32
CA ALA A 75 -23.44 -48.74 -17.04
C ALA A 75 -24.19 -48.16 -18.27
N GLY A 76 -23.46 -47.80 -19.33
CA GLY A 76 -24.03 -47.23 -20.55
C GLY A 76 -24.52 -45.78 -20.43
N MET A 77 -24.29 -45.12 -19.30
CA MET A 77 -24.63 -43.71 -19.06
C MET A 77 -23.80 -43.09 -17.94
N ASP A 78 -23.85 -41.76 -17.84
CA ASP A 78 -23.24 -41.00 -16.74
C ASP A 78 -23.96 -41.32 -15.43
N LEU A 79 -23.24 -41.82 -14.42
CA LEU A 79 -23.85 -42.23 -13.15
C LEU A 79 -24.45 -41.04 -12.39
N PHE A 80 -23.86 -39.84 -12.49
CA PHE A 80 -24.43 -38.60 -11.92
C PHE A 80 -25.72 -38.13 -12.61
N SER A 81 -26.12 -38.75 -13.73
CA SER A 81 -27.42 -38.49 -14.38
C SER A 81 -28.56 -39.34 -13.82
N ILE A 82 -28.26 -40.34 -12.98
CA ILE A 82 -29.24 -41.25 -12.38
C ILE A 82 -29.82 -40.61 -11.11
N PRO A 83 -31.12 -40.25 -11.06
CA PRO A 83 -31.71 -39.59 -9.91
C PRO A 83 -31.89 -40.53 -8.71
N THR A 84 -32.00 -39.96 -7.51
CA THR A 84 -32.31 -40.70 -6.26
C THR A 84 -33.66 -41.41 -6.32
N THR A 85 -34.67 -40.79 -6.95
CA THR A 85 -36.03 -41.33 -7.05
C THR A 85 -36.56 -41.26 -8.48
N ASN A 86 -37.64 -41.98 -8.78
CA ASN A 86 -38.30 -41.99 -10.09
C ASN A 86 -37.39 -42.40 -11.26
N GLN A 87 -36.49 -43.34 -11.02
CA GLN A 87 -35.59 -43.88 -12.04
C GLN A 87 -36.40 -44.53 -13.17
N THR A 88 -36.03 -44.24 -14.42
CA THR A 88 -36.47 -45.01 -15.58
C THR A 88 -35.89 -46.43 -15.53
N ALA A 89 -36.45 -47.35 -16.34
CA ALA A 89 -35.94 -48.73 -16.41
C ALA A 89 -34.44 -48.78 -16.80
N ASP A 90 -34.04 -47.93 -17.75
CA ASP A 90 -32.65 -47.84 -18.21
C ASP A 90 -31.72 -47.27 -17.13
N GLN A 91 -32.16 -46.24 -16.39
CA GLN A 91 -31.42 -45.67 -15.26
C GLN A 91 -31.26 -46.67 -14.12
N LYS A 92 -32.31 -47.44 -13.82
CA LYS A 92 -32.24 -48.48 -12.78
C LYS A 92 -31.28 -49.59 -13.19
N ALA A 93 -31.34 -50.05 -14.44
CA ALA A 93 -30.41 -51.05 -14.97
C ALA A 93 -28.95 -50.56 -14.95
N ALA A 94 -28.70 -49.29 -15.30
CA ALA A 94 -27.38 -48.67 -15.22
C ALA A 94 -26.85 -48.61 -13.78
N ALA A 95 -27.70 -48.23 -12.82
CA ALA A 95 -27.33 -48.22 -11.41
C ALA A 95 -27.04 -49.64 -10.88
N ASP A 96 -27.84 -50.63 -11.29
CA ASP A 96 -27.63 -52.04 -10.93
C ASP A 96 -26.28 -52.53 -11.51
N GLN A 97 -25.98 -52.22 -12.77
CA GLN A 97 -24.70 -52.55 -13.40
C GLN A 97 -23.51 -51.89 -12.70
N ALA A 98 -23.62 -50.63 -12.30
CA ALA A 98 -22.56 -49.95 -11.55
C ALA A 98 -22.34 -50.63 -10.19
N TYR A 99 -23.44 -50.91 -9.46
CA TYR A 99 -23.39 -51.57 -8.15
C TYR A 99 -22.81 -52.99 -8.24
N ASP A 100 -23.20 -53.78 -9.25
CA ASP A 100 -22.66 -55.12 -9.51
C ASP A 100 -21.17 -55.10 -9.87
N ASN A 101 -20.65 -53.95 -10.31
CA ASN A 101 -19.22 -53.69 -10.51
C ASN A 101 -18.58 -53.01 -9.30
N TYR A 102 -19.15 -53.23 -8.13
CA TYR A 102 -18.67 -52.78 -6.82
C TYR A 102 -18.62 -51.26 -6.65
N PHE A 103 -19.38 -50.48 -7.43
CA PHE A 103 -19.48 -49.05 -7.19
C PHE A 103 -20.03 -48.77 -5.79
N SER A 104 -19.31 -47.95 -5.02
CA SER A 104 -19.73 -47.54 -3.67
C SER A 104 -20.23 -46.10 -3.67
N PHE A 105 -19.39 -45.14 -4.05
CA PHE A 105 -19.77 -43.72 -4.09
C PHE A 105 -18.81 -42.92 -4.98
N ALA A 106 -19.24 -41.73 -5.38
CA ALA A 106 -18.42 -40.76 -6.08
C ALA A 106 -18.76 -39.32 -5.68
N PHE A 107 -17.77 -38.46 -5.78
CA PHE A 107 -17.89 -37.01 -5.65
C PHE A 107 -17.58 -36.37 -6.99
N LYS A 108 -18.39 -35.39 -7.39
CA LYS A 108 -18.12 -34.51 -8.52
C LYS A 108 -18.14 -33.07 -8.03
N ALA A 109 -17.10 -32.32 -8.31
CA ALA A 109 -16.94 -30.97 -7.80
C ALA A 109 -16.27 -30.07 -8.84
N THR A 110 -16.76 -28.85 -8.99
CA THR A 110 -16.12 -27.80 -9.79
C THR A 110 -16.00 -26.55 -8.94
N MET A 111 -14.78 -26.07 -8.73
CA MET A 111 -14.53 -24.86 -7.92
C MET A 111 -15.18 -23.63 -8.56
N GLY A 112 -15.70 -22.74 -7.72
CA GLY A 112 -16.36 -21.51 -8.15
C GLY A 112 -17.41 -21.06 -7.14
N LEU A 113 -18.07 -19.94 -7.43
CA LEU A 113 -19.15 -19.43 -6.59
C LEU A 113 -20.42 -20.26 -6.84
N PRO A 114 -21.09 -20.78 -5.79
CA PRO A 114 -22.30 -21.58 -5.95
C PRO A 114 -23.50 -20.71 -6.32
N ASP A 115 -24.46 -21.29 -7.05
CA ASP A 115 -25.67 -20.59 -7.52
C ASP A 115 -26.68 -20.40 -6.39
N PHE A 116 -26.35 -19.48 -5.49
CA PHE A 116 -27.15 -19.05 -4.35
C PHE A 116 -27.18 -17.52 -4.29
N SER A 117 -28.15 -16.96 -3.56
CA SER A 117 -28.15 -15.52 -3.30
C SER A 117 -26.85 -15.09 -2.61
N LEU A 118 -26.24 -13.99 -3.05
CA LEU A 118 -24.94 -13.53 -2.54
C LEU A 118 -24.92 -13.32 -1.01
N GLU A 119 -26.06 -12.94 -0.44
CA GLU A 119 -26.26 -12.78 1.01
C GLU A 119 -26.21 -14.12 1.77
N SER A 120 -26.65 -15.21 1.13
CA SER A 120 -26.62 -16.57 1.72
C SER A 120 -25.27 -17.26 1.59
N ILE A 121 -24.37 -16.73 0.75
CA ILE A 121 -23.01 -17.24 0.60
C ILE A 121 -22.13 -16.56 1.66
N PRO A 122 -21.54 -17.31 2.61
CA PRO A 122 -20.61 -16.74 3.59
C PRO A 122 -19.43 -16.02 2.95
N ASN A 123 -18.72 -15.22 3.74
CA ASN A 123 -17.46 -14.61 3.31
C ASN A 123 -16.43 -15.69 2.97
N VAL A 124 -15.68 -15.52 1.88
CA VAL A 124 -14.58 -16.40 1.46
C VAL A 124 -13.42 -16.33 2.46
N ILE A 125 -13.11 -15.15 2.98
CA ILE A 125 -12.10 -14.94 4.05
C ILE A 125 -12.76 -14.27 5.24
N ILE A 126 -12.47 -14.78 6.44
CA ILE A 126 -12.89 -14.18 7.71
C ILE A 126 -11.64 -13.88 8.54
N LEU A 127 -11.52 -12.62 8.96
CA LEU A 127 -10.39 -12.08 9.71
C LEU A 127 -10.65 -12.17 11.23
N ASP A 128 -11.13 -13.31 11.71
CA ASP A 128 -11.68 -13.47 13.07
C ASP A 128 -10.73 -14.19 14.06
N LYS A 129 -9.58 -14.68 13.60
CA LYS A 129 -8.69 -15.58 14.36
C LYS A 129 -7.38 -14.94 14.83
N GLY A 130 -7.43 -13.64 15.10
CA GLY A 130 -6.28 -12.86 15.58
C GLY A 130 -5.45 -12.26 14.45
N SER A 131 -4.19 -11.94 14.72
CA SER A 131 -3.37 -11.09 13.84
C SER A 131 -2.72 -11.82 12.66
N VAL A 132 -2.62 -13.14 12.69
CA VAL A 132 -1.89 -13.93 11.68
C VAL A 132 -2.61 -15.19 11.21
N ILE A 133 -3.85 -15.44 11.67
CA ILE A 133 -4.67 -16.58 11.25
C ILE A 133 -6.00 -16.04 10.72
N VAL A 134 -6.45 -16.62 9.61
CA VAL A 134 -7.74 -16.31 8.98
C VAL A 134 -8.52 -17.59 8.72
N THR A 135 -9.84 -17.48 8.69
CA THR A 135 -10.71 -18.54 8.22
C THR A 135 -10.88 -18.41 6.71
N TYR A 136 -10.64 -19.50 5.98
CA TYR A 136 -10.90 -19.59 4.54
C TYR A 136 -12.05 -20.56 4.26
N ASN A 137 -13.04 -20.10 3.51
CA ASN A 137 -14.18 -20.88 3.06
C ASN A 137 -13.99 -21.26 1.59
N LEU A 138 -13.79 -22.56 1.35
CA LEU A 138 -13.71 -23.12 0.00
C LEU A 138 -15.12 -23.41 -0.52
N PHE A 139 -15.38 -22.93 -1.74
CA PHE A 139 -16.65 -23.06 -2.43
C PHE A 139 -16.50 -23.81 -3.76
N PHE A 140 -17.59 -24.48 -4.14
CA PHE A 140 -17.72 -25.18 -5.41
C PHE A 140 -19.01 -24.72 -6.08
N LYS A 141 -18.94 -24.35 -7.37
CA LYS A 141 -20.11 -23.91 -8.13
C LYS A 141 -21.06 -25.05 -8.51
N ASP A 142 -20.52 -26.25 -8.67
CA ASP A 142 -21.27 -27.51 -8.77
C ASP A 142 -20.61 -28.51 -7.84
N PHE A 143 -21.39 -29.12 -6.97
CA PHE A 143 -20.95 -30.21 -6.11
C PHE A 143 -22.04 -31.27 -6.03
N ARG A 144 -21.68 -32.51 -6.34
CA ARG A 144 -22.59 -33.65 -6.34
C ARG A 144 -21.99 -34.82 -5.60
N ILE A 145 -22.86 -35.56 -4.91
CA ILE A 145 -22.51 -36.75 -4.15
C ILE A 145 -23.38 -37.88 -4.65
N LEU A 146 -22.74 -38.91 -5.17
CA LEU A 146 -23.37 -40.14 -5.58
C LEU A 146 -23.00 -41.23 -4.58
N ASN A 147 -23.99 -41.95 -4.04
CA ASN A 147 -23.78 -42.98 -3.03
C ASN A 147 -24.68 -44.19 -3.31
N ALA A 148 -24.08 -45.36 -3.39
CA ALA A 148 -24.73 -46.65 -3.50
C ALA A 148 -24.50 -47.42 -2.21
N GLU A 149 -25.43 -47.29 -1.27
CA GLU A 149 -25.28 -47.86 0.07
C GLU A 149 -25.92 -49.25 0.16
N PRO A 150 -25.19 -50.29 0.59
CA PRO A 150 -25.74 -51.63 0.76
C PRO A 150 -26.90 -51.64 1.76
N GLN A 151 -27.98 -52.34 1.40
CA GLN A 151 -29.14 -52.55 2.25
C GLN A 151 -29.33 -54.05 2.49
N ARG A 152 -30.18 -54.42 3.48
CA ARG A 152 -30.52 -55.84 3.72
C ARG A 152 -31.06 -56.57 2.48
N ARG A 153 -31.61 -55.83 1.51
CA ARG A 153 -32.11 -56.33 0.23
C ARG A 153 -31.71 -55.34 -0.88
N GLY A 154 -30.59 -55.60 -1.54
CA GLY A 154 -30.06 -54.73 -2.60
C GLY A 154 -29.30 -53.53 -2.05
N TYR A 155 -29.48 -52.37 -2.67
CA TYR A 155 -28.81 -51.12 -2.30
C TYR A 155 -29.75 -49.92 -2.43
N SER A 156 -29.43 -48.85 -1.73
CA SER A 156 -30.04 -47.52 -1.93
C SER A 156 -29.13 -46.67 -2.80
N TRP A 157 -29.72 -46.03 -3.83
CA TRP A 157 -29.02 -45.09 -4.70
C TRP A 157 -29.39 -43.66 -4.32
N THR A 158 -28.39 -42.87 -3.94
CA THR A 158 -28.56 -41.47 -3.57
C THR A 158 -27.69 -40.62 -4.47
N ASN A 159 -28.29 -39.64 -5.13
CA ASN A 159 -27.63 -38.62 -5.93
C ASN A 159 -28.06 -37.25 -5.40
N LEU A 160 -27.16 -36.59 -4.70
CA LEU A 160 -27.38 -35.29 -4.06
C LEU A 160 -26.65 -34.21 -4.85
N SER A 161 -27.33 -33.09 -5.09
CA SER A 161 -26.72 -31.88 -5.64
C SER A 161 -26.75 -30.77 -4.60
N GLN A 162 -25.67 -29.99 -4.52
CA GLN A 162 -25.62 -28.78 -3.72
C GLN A 162 -26.69 -27.76 -4.16
N ALA A 163 -27.04 -27.72 -5.46
CA ALA A 163 -28.06 -26.80 -5.97
C ALA A 163 -29.46 -27.04 -5.35
N ASP A 164 -29.72 -28.26 -4.86
CA ASP A 164 -30.98 -28.61 -4.19
C ASP A 164 -30.94 -28.38 -2.66
N ALA A 165 -29.80 -27.93 -2.12
CA ALA A 165 -29.61 -27.68 -0.70
C ALA A 165 -30.14 -26.29 -0.30
N PRO A 166 -30.54 -26.09 0.98
CA PRO A 166 -31.03 -24.80 1.47
C PRO A 166 -29.90 -23.76 1.67
N ALA A 167 -28.64 -24.21 1.67
CA ALA A 167 -27.45 -23.39 1.86
C ALA A 167 -26.25 -24.06 1.15
N PRO A 168 -25.24 -23.29 0.74
CA PRO A 168 -24.06 -23.83 0.08
C PRO A 168 -23.27 -24.77 1.00
N TRP A 169 -22.69 -25.83 0.43
CA TRP A 169 -21.77 -26.71 1.15
C TRP A 169 -20.39 -26.05 1.21
N VAL A 170 -19.97 -25.67 2.41
CA VAL A 170 -18.73 -24.93 2.66
C VAL A 170 -17.72 -25.79 3.41
N PHE A 171 -16.48 -25.81 2.92
CA PHE A 171 -15.34 -26.42 3.62
C PHE A 171 -14.49 -25.31 4.24
N GLN A 172 -14.29 -25.36 5.55
CA GLN A 172 -13.63 -24.30 6.30
C GLN A 172 -12.23 -24.72 6.71
N PHE A 173 -11.26 -23.81 6.50
CA PHE A 173 -9.86 -24.00 6.82
C PHE A 173 -9.36 -22.86 7.70
N SER A 174 -8.48 -23.18 8.66
CA SER A 174 -7.66 -22.18 9.34
C SER A 174 -6.34 -22.02 8.60
N VAL A 175 -6.02 -20.79 8.21
CA VAL A 175 -4.84 -20.51 7.41
C VAL A 175 -3.97 -19.46 8.09
N LYS A 176 -2.68 -19.76 8.24
CA LYS A 176 -1.68 -18.84 8.77
C LYS A 176 -1.15 -17.93 7.64
N LEU A 177 -1.07 -16.63 7.90
CA LEU A 177 -0.61 -15.61 6.95
C LEU A 177 0.88 -15.24 7.11
N ASP A 178 1.56 -15.79 8.12
CA ASP A 178 2.91 -15.35 8.48
C ASP A 178 3.99 -15.90 7.52
N LEU A 179 4.55 -15.02 6.70
CA LEU A 179 5.62 -15.31 5.74
C LEU A 179 7.04 -15.28 6.36
N ASN A 180 7.18 -14.84 7.61
CA ASN A 180 8.48 -14.53 8.21
C ASN A 180 8.85 -15.42 9.41
N SER A 181 7.90 -16.19 9.98
CA SER A 181 8.26 -17.14 11.03
C SER A 181 9.21 -18.23 10.53
N SER A 182 10.20 -18.56 11.37
CA SER A 182 11.10 -19.71 11.19
C SER A 182 10.36 -21.05 11.14
N ASP A 183 9.13 -21.08 11.64
CA ASP A 183 8.23 -22.24 11.65
C ASP A 183 7.17 -22.16 10.54
N SER A 184 7.29 -21.21 9.60
CA SER A 184 6.35 -21.13 8.47
C SER A 184 6.67 -22.18 7.41
N ALA A 185 5.64 -22.80 6.84
CA ALA A 185 5.81 -23.62 5.64
C ALA A 185 6.45 -22.83 4.49
N PHE A 186 6.28 -21.49 4.49
CA PHE A 186 6.79 -20.57 3.50
C PHE A 186 8.32 -20.65 3.32
N ILE A 187 9.11 -20.68 4.40
CA ILE A 187 10.59 -20.69 4.29
C ILE A 187 11.14 -21.98 3.67
N HIS A 188 10.34 -23.05 3.65
CA HIS A 188 10.69 -24.34 3.07
C HIS A 188 10.28 -24.47 1.60
N LEU A 189 9.55 -23.50 1.05
CA LEU A 189 9.16 -23.49 -0.36
C LEU A 189 10.37 -23.21 -1.27
N PRO A 190 10.35 -23.66 -2.53
CA PRO A 190 11.33 -23.21 -3.52
C PRO A 190 11.38 -21.68 -3.62
N GLU A 191 12.57 -21.09 -3.77
CA GLU A 191 12.75 -19.63 -3.84
C GLU A 191 11.92 -18.94 -4.93
N THR A 192 11.62 -19.65 -6.02
CA THR A 192 10.71 -19.17 -7.08
C THR A 192 9.29 -19.00 -6.57
N VAL A 193 8.80 -19.94 -5.77
CA VAL A 193 7.46 -19.92 -5.14
C VAL A 193 7.42 -18.84 -4.05
N GLN A 194 8.46 -18.75 -3.23
CA GLN A 194 8.59 -17.69 -2.22
C GLN A 194 8.51 -16.29 -2.86
N ARG A 195 9.21 -16.07 -3.98
CA ARG A 195 9.15 -14.82 -4.74
C ARG A 195 7.79 -14.54 -5.35
N LYS A 196 7.08 -15.57 -5.84
CA LYS A 196 5.71 -15.44 -6.36
C LYS A 196 4.72 -15.06 -5.26
N VAL A 197 4.83 -15.67 -4.08
CA VAL A 197 3.96 -15.37 -2.92
C VAL A 197 4.22 -13.96 -2.38
N LYS A 198 5.50 -13.58 -2.17
CA LYS A 198 5.82 -12.21 -1.75
C LYS A 198 5.43 -11.18 -2.81
N ASN A 199 5.46 -11.54 -4.10
CA ASN A 199 5.12 -10.71 -5.26
C ASN A 199 5.57 -9.25 -5.05
N LEU A 200 6.88 -9.07 -4.92
CA LEU A 200 7.52 -7.77 -4.69
C LEU A 200 7.47 -6.85 -5.93
N ASN A 201 6.71 -7.23 -6.96
CA ASN A 201 6.53 -6.40 -8.14
C ASN A 201 5.71 -5.16 -7.76
N PRO A 202 6.25 -3.94 -7.80
CA PRO A 202 5.54 -2.76 -7.33
C PRO A 202 4.22 -2.46 -8.07
N HIS A 203 4.03 -3.00 -9.26
CA HIS A 203 2.79 -2.80 -10.03
C HIS A 203 1.69 -3.77 -9.60
N SER A 204 2.03 -5.04 -9.35
CA SER A 204 1.08 -6.12 -9.03
C SER A 204 1.12 -6.58 -7.57
N ALA A 205 2.01 -6.04 -6.75
CA ALA A 205 1.99 -6.21 -5.31
C ALA A 205 0.60 -5.80 -4.80
N PHE A 206 0.16 -6.42 -3.71
CA PHE A 206 -1.12 -6.18 -3.03
C PHE A 206 -2.35 -6.81 -3.68
N SER A 207 -2.18 -7.54 -4.79
CA SER A 207 -3.25 -8.43 -5.25
C SER A 207 -3.58 -9.45 -4.16
N VAL A 208 -4.83 -9.89 -4.10
CA VAL A 208 -5.25 -10.99 -3.20
C VAL A 208 -4.51 -12.31 -3.55
N GLN A 209 -3.78 -12.38 -4.68
CA GLN A 209 -2.88 -13.49 -5.02
C GLN A 209 -1.84 -13.83 -3.97
N GLN A 210 -1.46 -12.84 -3.15
CA GLN A 210 -0.40 -13.01 -2.18
C GLN A 210 -0.87 -13.73 -0.91
N LEU A 211 -2.18 -14.01 -0.79
CA LEU A 211 -2.69 -14.97 0.19
C LEU A 211 -2.21 -16.36 -0.22
N TYR A 212 -0.98 -16.68 0.20
CA TYR A 212 -0.54 -18.05 0.33
C TYR A 212 -1.46 -18.71 1.34
N LEU A 213 -2.50 -19.36 0.82
CA LEU A 213 -3.31 -20.24 1.62
C LEU A 213 -2.43 -21.48 1.82
N ASP A 214 -1.86 -21.63 3.01
CA ASP A 214 -1.12 -22.82 3.41
C ASP A 214 -2.07 -24.02 3.52
N LEU A 215 -2.76 -24.38 2.44
CA LEU A 215 -3.60 -25.56 2.34
C LEU A 215 -2.78 -26.85 2.41
N ASN A 216 -1.47 -26.75 2.25
CA ASN A 216 -0.53 -27.86 2.43
C ASN A 216 -0.40 -28.26 3.91
N THR A 217 -0.58 -27.33 4.86
CA THR A 217 -0.58 -27.62 6.30
C THR A 217 -1.91 -27.33 7.01
N ALA A 218 -2.82 -26.58 6.37
CA ALA A 218 -4.10 -26.22 6.95
C ALA A 218 -4.96 -27.48 7.14
N GLY A 219 -5.25 -27.78 8.40
CA GLY A 219 -6.25 -28.78 8.74
C GLY A 219 -7.63 -28.28 8.35
N LEU A 220 -8.43 -29.14 7.72
CA LEU A 220 -9.86 -28.94 7.59
C LEU A 220 -10.44 -28.76 8.99
N GLU A 221 -10.98 -27.59 9.29
CA GLU A 221 -11.57 -27.31 10.59
C GLU A 221 -13.00 -27.82 10.67
N THR A 222 -13.75 -27.62 9.59
CA THR A 222 -15.16 -28.00 9.53
C THR A 222 -15.51 -28.38 8.10
N ALA A 223 -16.18 -29.53 7.97
CA ALA A 223 -16.76 -30.02 6.72
C ALA A 223 -18.26 -29.70 6.67
N PRO A 224 -18.87 -29.57 5.49
CA PRO A 224 -20.29 -29.28 5.36
C PRO A 224 -21.15 -30.43 5.88
N THR A 225 -22.29 -30.08 6.49
CA THR A 225 -23.36 -31.05 6.75
C THR A 225 -24.24 -31.16 5.51
N VAL A 226 -24.38 -32.38 4.98
CA VAL A 226 -25.13 -32.66 3.76
C VAL A 226 -26.47 -33.32 4.12
N MET A 227 -27.58 -32.63 3.87
CA MET A 227 -28.91 -33.22 4.09
C MET A 227 -29.16 -34.36 3.09
N GLY A 228 -29.71 -35.47 3.58
CA GLY A 228 -29.94 -36.68 2.77
C GLY A 228 -28.73 -37.61 2.69
N LEU A 229 -27.61 -37.28 3.34
CA LEU A 229 -26.46 -38.16 3.51
C LEU A 229 -26.26 -38.46 5.01
N GLU A 230 -26.42 -39.72 5.41
CA GLU A 230 -26.30 -40.13 6.80
C GLU A 230 -24.87 -39.90 7.32
N PRO A 231 -24.67 -39.26 8.49
CA PRO A 231 -23.33 -39.00 9.04
C PRO A 231 -22.49 -40.25 9.30
N THR A 232 -23.14 -41.41 9.46
CA THR A 232 -22.48 -42.70 9.64
C THR A 232 -22.19 -43.43 8.32
N SER A 233 -22.70 -42.95 7.18
CA SER A 233 -22.44 -43.56 5.88
C SER A 233 -20.97 -43.43 5.49
N THR A 234 -20.45 -44.40 4.73
CA THR A 234 -19.05 -44.35 4.28
C THR A 234 -18.79 -43.14 3.39
N ALA A 235 -19.74 -42.76 2.53
CA ALA A 235 -19.65 -41.57 1.71
C ALA A 235 -19.51 -40.27 2.54
N TYR A 236 -20.21 -40.14 3.69
CA TYR A 236 -20.02 -39.00 4.59
C TYR A 236 -18.63 -38.99 5.25
N ILE A 237 -18.15 -40.16 5.68
CA ILE A 237 -16.80 -40.29 6.26
C ILE A 237 -15.73 -39.91 5.22
N TYR A 238 -15.89 -40.35 3.97
CA TYR A 238 -14.97 -40.01 2.89
C TYR A 238 -15.07 -38.55 2.48
N LEU A 239 -16.27 -37.96 2.44
CA LEU A 239 -16.45 -36.52 2.20
C LEU A 239 -15.65 -35.68 3.21
N THR A 240 -15.71 -36.06 4.49
CA THR A 240 -15.09 -35.31 5.59
C THR A 240 -13.60 -35.60 5.78
N ARG A 241 -13.11 -36.80 5.43
CA ARG A 241 -11.71 -37.21 5.69
C ARG A 241 -10.84 -37.41 4.46
N VAL A 242 -11.42 -37.68 3.29
CA VAL A 242 -10.70 -38.16 2.11
C VAL A 242 -10.88 -37.24 0.90
N PHE A 243 -12.10 -36.74 0.66
CA PHE A 243 -12.42 -35.93 -0.50
C PHE A 243 -11.53 -34.68 -0.57
N ILE A 244 -11.47 -33.89 0.50
CA ILE A 244 -10.66 -32.67 0.52
C ILE A 244 -9.18 -32.98 0.31
N ASN A 245 -8.65 -34.00 0.97
CA ASN A 245 -7.25 -34.40 0.77
C ASN A 245 -6.98 -34.85 -0.68
N SER A 246 -7.94 -35.53 -1.30
CA SER A 246 -7.83 -36.00 -2.68
C SER A 246 -7.96 -34.83 -3.68
N TYR A 247 -8.84 -33.88 -3.41
CA TYR A 247 -9.01 -32.66 -4.19
C TYR A 247 -7.75 -31.78 -4.11
N LEU A 248 -7.26 -31.50 -2.91
CA LEU A 248 -6.02 -30.73 -2.70
C LEU A 248 -4.82 -31.44 -3.33
N LYS A 249 -4.72 -32.76 -3.22
CA LYS A 249 -3.66 -33.52 -3.89
C LYS A 249 -3.73 -33.39 -5.42
N GLN A 250 -4.92 -33.47 -6.01
CA GLN A 250 -5.04 -33.28 -7.45
C GLN A 250 -4.65 -31.86 -7.87
N LEU A 251 -5.04 -30.84 -7.09
CA LEU A 251 -4.58 -29.47 -7.31
C LEU A 251 -3.05 -29.39 -7.22
N GLN A 252 -2.44 -30.03 -6.24
CA GLN A 252 -1.00 -30.10 -6.10
C GLN A 252 -0.33 -30.80 -7.29
N ASP A 253 -0.86 -31.93 -7.75
CA ASP A 253 -0.35 -32.66 -8.91
C ASP A 253 -0.43 -31.80 -10.20
N GLU A 254 -1.50 -31.04 -10.39
CA GLU A 254 -1.62 -30.08 -11.51
C GLU A 254 -0.63 -28.92 -11.38
N GLN A 255 -0.48 -28.34 -10.19
CA GLN A 255 0.46 -27.26 -9.91
C GLN A 255 1.93 -27.70 -10.08
N SER A 256 2.23 -28.98 -9.81
CA SER A 256 3.57 -29.56 -9.98
C SER A 256 4.04 -29.59 -11.44
N LYS A 257 3.12 -29.41 -12.40
CA LYS A 257 3.44 -29.30 -13.83
C LYS A 257 4.08 -27.97 -14.19
N ASP A 258 3.95 -26.92 -13.36
CA ASP A 258 4.71 -25.68 -13.52
C ASP A 258 6.17 -25.94 -13.13
N PRO A 259 7.15 -25.79 -14.06
CA PRO A 259 8.57 -25.95 -13.74
C PRO A 259 9.06 -25.04 -12.61
N ALA A 260 8.35 -23.93 -12.33
CA ALA A 260 8.66 -23.01 -11.25
C ALA A 260 8.05 -23.41 -9.88
N ASN A 261 7.23 -24.48 -9.82
CA ASN A 261 6.60 -25.01 -8.61
C ASN A 261 6.66 -26.56 -8.58
N PRO A 262 7.86 -27.17 -8.57
CA PRO A 262 8.02 -28.62 -8.72
C PRO A 262 7.37 -29.45 -7.61
N ASP A 263 7.19 -28.87 -6.41
CA ASP A 263 6.53 -29.54 -5.28
C ASP A 263 5.00 -29.40 -5.31
N GLY A 264 4.45 -28.71 -6.32
CA GLY A 264 3.02 -28.53 -6.52
C GLY A 264 2.33 -27.73 -5.43
N ASN A 265 3.05 -26.82 -4.76
CA ASN A 265 2.47 -26.04 -3.67
C ASN A 265 1.19 -25.32 -4.12
N ILE A 266 0.12 -25.46 -3.35
CA ILE A 266 -1.17 -24.88 -3.71
C ILE A 266 -1.11 -23.36 -3.50
N LEU A 267 -1.06 -22.63 -4.62
CA LEU A 267 -1.13 -21.17 -4.64
C LEU A 267 -2.54 -20.77 -5.05
N LEU A 268 -3.37 -20.41 -4.07
CA LEU A 268 -4.68 -19.85 -4.35
C LEU A 268 -4.56 -18.33 -4.48
N GLY A 269 -4.74 -17.84 -5.70
CA GLY A 269 -4.64 -16.42 -5.96
C GLY A 269 -5.32 -16.01 -7.26
N TYR A 270 -5.86 -14.79 -7.32
CA TYR A 270 -6.32 -14.18 -8.57
C TYR A 270 -5.72 -12.79 -8.75
N SER A 271 -5.15 -12.51 -9.92
CA SER A 271 -4.59 -11.20 -10.24
C SER A 271 -5.71 -10.29 -10.68
N VAL A 272 -5.81 -9.15 -10.03
CA VAL A 272 -6.53 -8.01 -10.60
C VAL A 272 -5.61 -7.37 -11.65
N LYS A 273 -6.07 -7.31 -12.89
CA LYS A 273 -5.41 -6.56 -13.96
C LYS A 273 -6.21 -5.29 -14.20
N PRO A 274 -5.57 -4.11 -14.25
CA PRO A 274 -6.27 -2.89 -14.50
C PRO A 274 -6.62 -2.82 -15.98
N THR A 275 -7.77 -2.25 -16.29
CA THR A 275 -8.17 -1.94 -17.68
C THR A 275 -7.20 -0.96 -18.36
N LYS A 276 -6.45 -0.17 -17.57
CA LYS A 276 -5.34 0.69 -18.02
C LYS A 276 -4.19 0.65 -17.01
N PRO A 277 -3.15 -0.18 -17.22
CA PRO A 277 -2.02 -0.21 -16.30
C PRO A 277 -1.24 1.09 -16.35
N SER A 278 -0.83 1.60 -15.19
CA SER A 278 0.21 2.64 -15.14
C SER A 278 1.48 2.11 -15.79
N THR A 279 2.02 2.86 -16.76
CA THR A 279 3.27 2.53 -17.45
C THR A 279 4.49 3.12 -16.73
N ARG A 280 4.29 3.84 -15.62
CA ARG A 280 5.37 4.49 -14.85
C ARG A 280 5.88 3.58 -13.75
N THR A 281 7.16 3.70 -13.44
CA THR A 281 7.80 2.98 -12.34
C THR A 281 7.32 3.54 -11.00
N SER A 282 6.89 2.65 -10.08
CA SER A 282 6.53 3.04 -8.72
C SER A 282 7.71 3.65 -7.98
N SER A 283 7.45 4.64 -7.12
CA SER A 283 8.50 5.33 -6.36
C SER A 283 9.04 4.52 -5.20
N ILE A 284 8.23 3.61 -4.69
CA ILE A 284 8.61 2.65 -3.68
C ILE A 284 8.65 1.28 -4.34
N ILE A 285 9.83 0.66 -4.27
CA ILE A 285 10.05 -0.70 -4.74
C ILE A 285 10.08 -1.60 -3.50
N PRO A 286 9.09 -2.49 -3.30
CA PRO A 286 9.11 -3.43 -2.19
C PRO A 286 10.36 -4.31 -2.23
N THR A 287 11.07 -4.39 -1.12
CA THR A 287 12.18 -5.33 -0.90
C THR A 287 11.81 -6.44 0.06
N ASP A 288 10.80 -6.22 0.90
CA ASP A 288 10.21 -7.26 1.75
C ASP A 288 8.71 -6.99 2.00
N LEU A 289 7.94 -8.05 2.25
CA LEU A 289 6.49 -8.02 2.43
C LEU A 289 6.03 -9.11 3.40
N THR A 290 5.12 -8.75 4.31
CA THR A 290 4.38 -9.69 5.17
C THR A 290 2.96 -9.19 5.45
N PHE A 291 2.18 -9.97 6.18
CA PHE A 291 0.78 -9.69 6.46
C PHE A 291 0.49 -9.57 7.94
N MET A 292 -0.56 -8.82 8.26
CA MET A 292 -1.17 -8.80 9.58
C MET A 292 -2.64 -8.44 9.48
N VAL A 293 -3.48 -9.02 10.32
CA VAL A 293 -4.86 -8.61 10.52
C VAL A 293 -4.95 -7.55 11.62
N SER A 294 -5.73 -6.49 11.40
CA SER A 294 -6.08 -5.52 12.44
C SER A 294 -7.60 -5.50 12.66
N PRO A 295 -8.06 -5.54 13.92
CA PRO A 295 -9.47 -5.42 14.22
C PRO A 295 -9.96 -3.98 14.05
N PHE A 296 -11.24 -3.82 13.72
CA PHE A 296 -11.91 -2.52 13.80
C PHE A 296 -12.17 -2.14 15.26
N ARG A 297 -11.75 -0.94 15.67
CA ARG A 297 -11.83 -0.45 17.05
C ARG A 297 -12.93 0.59 17.22
N ASP A 298 -13.54 0.62 18.39
CA ASP A 298 -14.49 1.67 18.78
C ASP A 298 -13.77 2.94 19.24
N GLU A 299 -14.53 3.98 19.62
CA GLU A 299 -13.98 5.26 20.12
C GLU A 299 -13.11 5.14 21.38
N ASN A 300 -13.09 3.99 22.06
CA ASN A 300 -12.24 3.72 23.23
C ASN A 300 -11.00 2.88 22.87
N GLY A 301 -10.78 2.59 21.59
CA GLY A 301 -9.67 1.75 21.12
C GLY A 301 -9.90 0.25 21.34
N VAL A 302 -11.13 -0.16 21.69
CA VAL A 302 -11.45 -1.57 21.96
C VAL A 302 -11.86 -2.26 20.65
N PRO A 303 -11.28 -3.43 20.33
CA PRO A 303 -11.72 -4.24 19.19
C PRO A 303 -13.22 -4.56 19.25
N THR A 304 -13.92 -4.27 18.16
CA THR A 304 -15.34 -4.55 17.98
C THR A 304 -15.55 -5.88 17.25
N LYS A 305 -16.80 -6.32 17.08
CA LYS A 305 -17.15 -7.48 16.23
C LYS A 305 -17.70 -7.08 14.86
N ILE A 306 -17.36 -5.89 14.38
CA ILE A 306 -17.73 -5.44 13.04
C ILE A 306 -16.67 -5.98 12.06
N TYR A 307 -16.75 -7.28 11.78
CA TYR A 307 -15.72 -8.00 11.02
C TYR A 307 -15.51 -7.47 9.60
N ASP A 308 -16.55 -6.89 8.99
CA ASP A 308 -16.47 -6.34 7.64
C ASP A 308 -15.48 -5.16 7.53
N LEU A 309 -15.26 -4.44 8.64
CA LEU A 309 -14.28 -3.35 8.76
C LEU A 309 -12.90 -3.80 9.27
N TYR A 310 -12.71 -5.08 9.58
CA TYR A 310 -11.36 -5.58 9.88
C TYR A 310 -10.49 -5.47 8.63
N THR A 311 -9.20 -5.22 8.80
CA THR A 311 -8.29 -5.06 7.67
C THR A 311 -7.25 -6.15 7.60
N LEU A 312 -7.00 -6.64 6.38
CA LEU A 312 -5.74 -7.29 6.03
C LEU A 312 -4.74 -6.20 5.67
N ASN A 313 -3.63 -6.15 6.41
CA ASN A 313 -2.58 -5.15 6.24
C ASN A 313 -1.36 -5.83 5.60
N TYR A 314 -0.99 -5.35 4.42
CA TYR A 314 0.26 -5.64 3.72
C TYR A 314 1.33 -4.72 4.28
N LEU A 315 2.28 -5.29 5.02
CA LEU A 315 3.38 -4.57 5.65
C LEU A 315 4.59 -4.64 4.73
N VAL A 316 5.14 -3.49 4.35
CA VAL A 316 6.13 -3.40 3.27
C VAL A 316 7.38 -2.63 3.71
N MET A 317 8.53 -3.19 3.35
CA MET A 317 9.82 -2.52 3.42
C MET A 317 10.34 -2.22 2.02
N SER A 318 11.14 -1.15 1.92
CA SER A 318 11.86 -0.73 0.72
C SER A 318 13.34 -0.53 1.04
N ASP A 319 14.17 -0.33 0.01
CA ASP A 319 15.61 -0.06 0.16
C ASP A 319 16.37 -1.10 1.02
N ASN A 320 15.86 -2.34 1.07
CA ASN A 320 16.37 -3.44 1.90
C ASN A 320 16.36 -3.13 3.40
N HIS A 321 15.50 -2.24 3.87
CA HIS A 321 15.25 -2.08 5.29
C HIS A 321 14.73 -3.39 5.89
N HIS A 322 15.14 -3.66 7.13
CA HIS A 322 14.74 -4.86 7.85
C HIS A 322 13.24 -4.83 8.20
N MET A 323 12.54 -5.93 7.94
CA MET A 323 11.12 -6.08 8.31
C MET A 323 10.98 -6.17 9.84
N PRO A 324 10.29 -5.22 10.48
CA PRO A 324 9.98 -5.28 11.91
C PRO A 324 8.98 -6.39 12.21
N ALA A 325 8.85 -6.77 13.49
CA ALA A 325 7.78 -7.66 13.92
C ALA A 325 6.40 -7.05 13.63
N SER A 326 5.41 -7.86 13.27
CA SER A 326 4.03 -7.42 13.03
C SER A 326 3.36 -7.01 14.35
N VAL A 327 2.84 -5.78 14.43
CA VAL A 327 2.14 -5.26 15.61
C VAL A 327 0.85 -4.56 15.19
N GLU A 328 -0.25 -4.85 15.90
CA GLU A 328 -1.56 -4.27 15.61
C GLU A 328 -1.55 -2.73 15.68
N PHE A 329 -2.29 -2.10 14.77
CA PHE A 329 -2.42 -0.66 14.74
C PHE A 329 -3.37 -0.15 15.84
N GLY A 330 -2.99 0.98 16.45
CA GLY A 330 -3.80 1.69 17.43
C GLY A 330 -4.94 2.52 16.83
N TRP A 331 -5.08 2.48 15.50
CA TRP A 331 -6.09 3.21 14.75
C TRP A 331 -6.81 2.31 13.74
N ASN A 332 -7.92 2.82 13.22
CA ASN A 332 -8.68 2.22 12.12
C ASN A 332 -8.19 2.81 10.80
N TRP A 333 -8.07 1.98 9.77
CA TRP A 333 -7.68 2.46 8.44
C TRP A 333 -8.85 3.02 7.64
N ILE A 334 -10.06 2.47 7.86
CA ILE A 334 -11.31 2.86 7.23
C ILE A 334 -12.35 2.99 8.34
N GLU A 335 -13.04 4.12 8.37
CA GLU A 335 -14.15 4.34 9.28
C GLU A 335 -15.47 3.77 8.76
N LYS A 336 -16.41 3.53 9.67
CA LYS A 336 -17.74 3.03 9.29
C LYS A 336 -18.49 3.95 8.31
N SER A 337 -18.24 5.25 8.35
CA SER A 337 -18.81 6.21 7.40
C SER A 337 -18.19 6.10 5.99
N GLU A 338 -17.01 5.49 5.89
CA GLU A 338 -16.20 5.42 4.67
C GLU A 338 -16.28 4.04 3.99
N GLU A 339 -16.81 3.04 4.69
CA GLU A 339 -16.96 1.63 4.27
C GLU A 339 -17.47 1.47 2.84
N ARG A 340 -18.45 2.29 2.43
CA ARG A 340 -19.07 2.22 1.10
C ARG A 340 -18.24 2.84 -0.01
N ASP A 341 -17.35 3.76 0.33
CA ASP A 341 -16.64 4.59 -0.64
C ASP A 341 -15.22 4.08 -0.92
N TYR A 342 -14.62 3.41 0.08
CA TYR A 342 -13.22 2.96 0.05
C TYR A 342 -13.08 1.49 0.45
N ALA A 343 -12.27 0.75 -0.29
CA ALA A 343 -11.89 -0.62 0.04
C ALA A 343 -10.78 -0.68 1.08
N GLY A 344 -10.05 0.42 1.27
CA GLY A 344 -8.84 0.43 2.05
C GLY A 344 -8.04 1.71 1.94
N THR A 345 -6.83 1.68 2.50
CA THR A 345 -5.85 2.77 2.43
C THR A 345 -4.47 2.27 2.05
N MET A 346 -3.68 3.15 1.45
CA MET A 346 -2.24 3.00 1.28
C MET A 346 -1.56 4.14 2.00
N THR A 347 -0.61 3.81 2.87
CA THR A 347 0.07 4.78 3.73
C THR A 347 1.58 4.65 3.60
N ILE A 348 2.26 5.78 3.43
CA ILE A 348 3.70 5.90 3.31
C ILE A 348 4.24 6.62 4.55
N LYS A 349 5.25 6.04 5.18
CA LYS A 349 5.91 6.61 6.36
C LYS A 349 6.47 8.01 6.07
N LYS A 350 6.25 8.96 6.98
CA LYS A 350 6.78 10.36 6.93
C LYS A 350 8.21 10.44 6.41
N GLY A 351 9.13 9.66 6.99
CA GLY A 351 10.55 9.71 6.64
C GLY A 351 10.86 9.31 5.18
N ILE A 352 10.08 8.40 4.60
CA ILE A 352 10.25 7.95 3.21
C ILE A 352 9.82 9.09 2.27
N PHE A 353 8.66 9.68 2.51
CA PHE A 353 8.18 10.78 1.67
C PHE A 353 9.00 12.06 1.84
N ALA A 354 9.43 12.38 3.06
CA ALA A 354 10.34 13.51 3.32
C ALA A 354 11.69 13.35 2.62
N SER A 355 12.23 12.13 2.58
CA SER A 355 13.47 11.82 1.84
C SER A 355 13.30 12.02 0.33
N PHE A 356 12.17 11.59 -0.22
CA PHE A 356 11.81 11.88 -1.60
C PHE A 356 11.74 13.39 -1.88
N LEU A 357 11.04 14.15 -1.04
CA LEU A 357 10.97 15.61 -1.19
C LEU A 357 12.35 16.25 -1.10
N ASN A 358 13.21 15.80 -0.18
CA ASN A 358 14.59 16.30 -0.06
C ASN A 358 15.36 16.11 -1.37
N GLN A 359 15.31 14.92 -1.95
CA GLN A 359 15.98 14.59 -3.20
C GLN A 359 15.45 15.43 -4.36
N GLN A 360 14.13 15.64 -4.44
CA GLN A 360 13.52 16.39 -5.53
C GLN A 360 13.74 17.90 -5.41
N LEU A 361 13.66 18.46 -4.21
CA LEU A 361 13.59 19.90 -4.00
C LEU A 361 14.94 20.55 -3.72
N SER A 362 15.91 19.81 -3.17
CA SER A 362 17.26 20.33 -2.88
C SER A 362 17.94 21.06 -4.03
N PRO A 363 17.86 20.60 -5.30
CA PRO A 363 18.49 21.31 -6.41
C PRO A 363 18.00 22.76 -6.61
N SER A 364 16.79 23.09 -6.13
CA SER A 364 16.26 24.46 -6.22
C SER A 364 16.95 25.45 -5.26
N LEU A 365 17.60 24.97 -4.19
CA LEU A 365 18.24 25.81 -3.16
C LEU A 365 19.41 26.63 -3.70
N ASN A 366 20.16 26.09 -4.67
CA ASN A 366 21.27 26.81 -5.29
C ASN A 366 20.86 28.13 -5.96
N SER A 367 19.59 28.28 -6.34
CA SER A 367 19.07 29.52 -6.92
C SER A 367 19.00 30.68 -5.93
N VAL A 368 18.97 30.40 -4.62
CA VAL A 368 18.87 31.42 -3.55
C VAL A 368 20.14 31.52 -2.70
N CYS A 369 21.08 30.58 -2.85
CA CYS A 369 22.38 30.62 -2.16
C CYS A 369 23.36 31.54 -2.89
N LEU A 370 23.49 32.77 -2.39
CA LEU A 370 24.39 33.79 -2.93
C LEU A 370 25.57 34.04 -1.99
N ILE A 371 26.78 34.05 -2.55
CA ILE A 371 28.01 34.44 -1.87
C ILE A 371 28.19 35.95 -2.09
N PRO A 372 28.06 36.78 -1.05
CA PRO A 372 28.24 38.22 -1.21
C PRO A 372 29.72 38.56 -1.51
N ASN A 373 29.93 39.69 -2.16
CA ASN A 373 31.22 40.36 -2.22
C ASN A 373 31.03 41.85 -1.96
N CYS A 374 32.02 42.48 -1.33
CA CYS A 374 32.03 43.91 -1.11
C CYS A 374 33.45 44.44 -1.26
N LYS A 375 33.56 45.72 -1.61
CA LYS A 375 34.82 46.44 -1.62
C LYS A 375 34.65 47.80 -0.99
N MET A 376 35.63 48.17 -0.17
CA MET A 376 35.86 49.51 0.33
C MET A 376 37.07 50.12 -0.38
N ASN A 377 36.98 51.38 -0.76
CA ASN A 377 38.12 52.12 -1.28
C ASN A 377 38.04 53.59 -0.83
N ILE A 378 39.09 54.08 -0.17
CA ILE A 378 39.22 55.47 0.29
C ILE A 378 40.44 56.08 -0.43
N PRO A 379 40.28 56.57 -1.67
CA PRO A 379 41.41 57.05 -2.45
C PRO A 379 41.97 58.40 -1.96
N ASN A 380 41.22 59.18 -1.19
CA ASN A 380 41.65 60.47 -0.64
C ASN A 380 40.77 60.92 0.57
N PRO A 381 41.15 62.00 1.30
CA PRO A 381 40.45 62.47 2.50
C PRO A 381 39.02 62.99 2.32
N PHE A 382 38.46 62.99 1.12
CA PHE A 382 37.13 63.56 0.83
C PHE A 382 36.24 62.64 -0.01
N TYR A 383 36.69 61.41 -0.27
CA TYR A 383 35.99 60.51 -1.18
C TYR A 383 36.11 59.07 -0.71
N MET A 384 34.96 58.40 -0.62
CA MET A 384 34.88 56.97 -0.36
C MET A 384 34.05 56.31 -1.44
N GLU A 385 34.51 55.14 -1.85
CA GLU A 385 33.85 54.31 -2.85
C GLU A 385 33.56 52.93 -2.26
N TRP A 386 32.35 52.47 -2.55
CA TRP A 386 31.82 51.22 -2.04
C TRP A 386 31.26 50.46 -3.23
N SER A 387 31.55 49.17 -3.29
CA SER A 387 30.86 48.27 -4.21
C SER A 387 30.35 47.05 -3.47
N CYS A 388 29.22 46.55 -3.93
CA CYS A 388 28.63 45.30 -3.47
C CYS A 388 28.29 44.45 -4.69
N GLY A 389 28.35 43.14 -4.50
CA GLY A 389 28.06 42.16 -5.51
C GLY A 389 27.70 40.82 -4.88
N TYR A 390 27.39 39.85 -5.72
CA TYR A 390 27.30 38.46 -5.31
C TYR A 390 27.70 37.54 -6.47
N THR A 391 28.05 36.31 -6.12
CA THR A 391 28.10 35.17 -7.05
C THR A 391 27.18 34.08 -6.54
N GLY A 392 26.62 33.26 -7.43
CA GLY A 392 25.88 32.07 -7.01
C GLY A 392 26.82 31.04 -6.37
N ASP A 393 26.39 30.40 -5.29
CA ASP A 393 27.09 29.26 -4.73
C ASP A 393 26.84 28.03 -5.60
N THR A 394 27.90 27.51 -6.19
CA THR A 394 27.84 26.32 -7.07
C THR A 394 27.94 25.01 -6.29
N THR A 395 28.20 25.07 -4.98
CA THR A 395 28.24 23.89 -4.13
C THR A 395 26.81 23.33 -3.99
N PRO A 396 26.57 22.04 -4.30
CA PRO A 396 25.25 21.44 -4.12
C PRO A 396 24.72 21.64 -2.70
N GLN A 397 23.52 22.22 -2.59
CA GLN A 397 22.85 22.44 -1.32
C GLN A 397 21.81 21.34 -1.10
N THR A 398 21.57 20.98 0.16
CA THR A 398 20.57 19.96 0.51
C THR A 398 19.78 20.37 1.73
N TYR A 399 18.48 20.03 1.74
CA TYR A 399 17.70 20.13 2.96
C TYR A 399 18.15 19.07 3.98
N GLN A 400 17.94 19.38 5.25
CA GLN A 400 18.02 18.43 6.35
C GLN A 400 16.63 17.90 6.69
N VAL A 401 16.52 16.59 6.89
CA VAL A 401 15.27 15.95 7.32
C VAL A 401 15.02 16.27 8.79
N VAL A 402 13.79 16.71 9.08
CA VAL A 402 13.33 17.04 10.43
C VAL A 402 12.51 15.87 10.96
N ASN A 403 13.04 15.22 11.99
CA ASN A 403 12.42 14.08 12.66
C ASN A 403 11.86 14.48 14.03
N ASP A 404 11.01 15.51 14.04
CA ASP A 404 10.25 15.91 15.22
C ASP A 404 8.75 15.61 15.05
N SER A 405 7.98 15.86 16.11
CA SER A 405 6.53 15.66 16.13
C SER A 405 5.75 16.83 15.51
N THR A 406 6.38 17.64 14.65
CA THR A 406 5.75 18.79 14.00
C THR A 406 5.47 18.53 12.52
N SER A 407 4.65 19.39 11.91
CA SER A 407 4.38 19.36 10.47
C SER A 407 5.62 19.68 9.61
N LYS A 408 6.68 20.25 10.20
CA LYS A 408 7.94 20.54 9.49
C LYS A 408 8.70 19.25 9.22
N VAL A 409 9.05 19.01 7.96
CA VAL A 409 9.73 17.78 7.52
C VAL A 409 11.09 18.02 6.90
N LEU A 410 11.33 19.23 6.38
CA LEU A 410 12.61 19.63 5.82
C LEU A 410 12.96 21.04 6.29
N THR A 411 14.25 21.26 6.54
CA THR A 411 14.78 22.58 6.91
C THR A 411 16.12 22.81 6.23
N PHE A 412 16.39 24.04 5.85
CA PHE A 412 17.63 24.47 5.25
C PHE A 412 18.02 25.84 5.81
N SER A 413 19.29 25.98 6.16
CA SER A 413 19.87 27.24 6.61
C SER A 413 21.19 27.48 5.88
N TYR A 414 21.37 28.69 5.39
CA TYR A 414 22.55 29.14 4.65
C TYR A 414 22.94 30.52 5.13
N SER A 415 24.25 30.76 5.27
CA SER A 415 24.79 32.09 5.54
C SER A 415 26.20 32.23 5.00
N LYS A 416 26.47 33.32 4.28
CA LYS A 416 27.80 33.73 3.86
C LYS A 416 27.97 35.22 4.07
N SER A 417 29.19 35.61 4.40
CA SER A 417 29.55 37.01 4.61
C SER A 417 30.79 37.39 3.83
N ALA A 418 30.86 38.64 3.43
CA ALA A 418 32.04 39.30 2.92
C ALA A 418 32.24 40.61 3.67
N SER A 419 33.49 41.00 3.89
CA SER A 419 33.84 42.25 4.54
C SER A 419 35.06 42.86 3.87
N ASP A 420 35.10 44.19 3.81
CA ASP A 420 36.27 44.93 3.38
C ASP A 420 36.43 46.23 4.18
N SER A 421 37.64 46.75 4.25
CA SER A 421 37.95 47.98 4.98
C SER A 421 39.13 48.69 4.33
N ASP A 422 39.14 50.01 4.37
CA ASP A 422 40.23 50.81 3.84
C ASP A 422 40.46 52.06 4.69
N THR A 423 41.63 52.67 4.55
CA THR A 423 42.07 53.84 5.33
C THR A 423 42.85 54.81 4.46
N PHE A 424 42.48 56.09 4.49
CA PHE A 424 43.32 57.20 4.08
C PHE A 424 43.27 58.28 5.15
N VAL A 425 44.33 58.39 5.95
CA VAL A 425 44.36 59.31 7.09
C VAL A 425 43.91 60.73 6.69
N PRO A 426 42.90 61.31 7.38
CA PRO A 426 42.29 60.83 8.63
C PRO A 426 41.10 59.86 8.47
N LEU A 427 40.64 59.57 7.26
CA LEU A 427 39.46 58.73 6.99
C LEU A 427 39.73 57.22 7.07
N TRP A 428 38.77 56.48 7.64
CA TRP A 428 38.67 55.04 7.70
C TRP A 428 37.22 54.60 7.56
N GLY A 429 37.02 53.43 6.94
CA GLY A 429 35.72 52.80 6.87
C GLY A 429 35.79 51.29 6.68
N ASN A 430 34.68 50.63 6.99
CA ASN A 430 34.48 49.22 6.69
C ASN A 430 33.04 48.94 6.19
N ILE A 431 32.90 47.87 5.43
CA ILE A 431 31.63 47.30 5.00
C ILE A 431 31.64 45.81 5.29
N THR A 432 30.51 45.30 5.79
CA THR A 432 30.23 43.86 5.87
C THR A 432 28.87 43.58 5.26
N LEU A 433 28.81 42.60 4.37
CA LEU A 433 27.58 42.07 3.78
C LEU A 433 27.41 40.63 4.22
N THR A 434 26.22 40.28 4.71
CA THR A 434 25.85 38.91 5.04
C THR A 434 24.58 38.56 4.27
N ASN A 435 24.65 37.55 3.41
CA ASN A 435 23.48 36.96 2.80
C ASN A 435 23.13 35.67 3.54
N SER A 436 21.87 35.54 3.96
CA SER A 436 21.37 34.35 4.64
C SER A 436 20.03 33.91 4.08
N VAL A 437 19.81 32.59 4.06
CA VAL A 437 18.57 31.97 3.60
C VAL A 437 18.13 30.93 4.62
N GLN A 438 16.84 30.95 4.96
CA GLN A 438 16.16 29.89 5.69
C GLN A 438 15.03 29.36 4.80
N SER A 439 14.95 28.06 4.57
CA SER A 439 13.85 27.44 3.82
C SER A 439 13.33 26.22 4.58
N ASP A 440 12.04 26.22 4.89
CA ASP A 440 11.38 25.14 5.62
C ASP A 440 10.21 24.57 4.81
N ILE A 441 9.99 23.26 4.92
CA ILE A 441 8.89 22.55 4.25
C ILE A 441 8.03 21.85 5.28
N TYR A 442 6.72 22.05 5.16
CA TYR A 442 5.68 21.55 6.05
C TYR A 442 4.70 20.66 5.29
N LEU A 443 4.21 19.58 5.93
CA LEU A 443 3.19 18.68 5.41
C LEU A 443 1.95 18.78 6.30
N GLU A 444 0.84 19.27 5.74
CA GLU A 444 -0.37 19.62 6.51
C GLU A 444 -1.62 19.31 5.69
N ASN A 445 -2.51 18.46 6.19
CA ASN A 445 -3.70 18.01 5.45
C ASN A 445 -3.29 17.46 4.07
N ASN A 446 -3.71 18.07 2.97
CA ASN A 446 -3.25 17.74 1.62
C ASN A 446 -2.36 18.85 1.02
N ILE A 447 -1.60 19.56 1.85
CA ILE A 447 -0.77 20.69 1.44
C ILE A 447 0.69 20.43 1.79
N ILE A 448 1.56 20.63 0.80
CA ILE A 448 2.99 20.86 1.00
C ILE A 448 3.18 22.38 1.05
N ARG A 449 3.63 22.92 2.18
CA ARG A 449 3.84 24.36 2.37
C ARG A 449 5.33 24.66 2.48
N THR A 450 5.84 25.56 1.65
CA THR A 450 7.22 26.04 1.69
C THR A 450 7.24 27.44 2.30
N VAL A 451 8.20 27.70 3.19
CA VAL A 451 8.47 29.03 3.74
C VAL A 451 9.94 29.32 3.55
N THR A 452 10.26 30.25 2.64
CA THR A 452 11.62 30.63 2.32
C THR A 452 11.84 32.10 2.66
N THR A 453 12.78 32.38 3.56
CA THR A 453 13.19 33.73 3.95
C THR A 453 14.62 33.98 3.51
N ALA A 454 14.84 35.03 2.71
CA ALA A 454 16.17 35.47 2.29
C ALA A 454 16.45 36.87 2.84
N THR A 455 17.63 37.04 3.45
CA THR A 455 18.02 38.25 4.16
C THR A 455 19.40 38.72 3.71
N ALA A 456 19.50 39.97 3.26
CA ALA A 456 20.75 40.69 3.06
C ALA A 456 20.95 41.68 4.22
N TYR A 457 21.78 41.29 5.18
CA TYR A 457 22.24 42.16 6.26
C TYR A 457 23.47 42.93 5.81
N VAL A 458 23.51 44.21 6.16
CA VAL A 458 24.61 45.11 5.79
C VAL A 458 25.03 45.86 7.03
N HIS A 459 26.34 45.98 7.21
CA HIS A 459 26.98 46.85 8.19
C HIS A 459 27.93 47.79 7.45
N ILE A 460 27.77 49.08 7.66
CA ILE A 460 28.62 50.12 7.10
C ILE A 460 29.11 50.98 8.26
N ASN A 461 30.42 51.21 8.34
CA ASN A 461 31.04 52.10 9.30
C ASN A 461 31.97 53.07 8.59
N CYS A 462 31.86 54.35 8.89
CA CYS A 462 32.80 55.39 8.48
C CYS A 462 33.08 56.31 9.68
N GLU A 463 34.34 56.48 10.07
CA GLU A 463 34.75 57.37 11.18
C GLU A 463 33.93 57.18 12.48
N GLY A 464 33.51 55.94 12.78
CA GLY A 464 32.68 55.61 13.94
C GLY A 464 31.18 55.82 13.75
N GLY A 465 30.75 56.35 12.60
CA GLY A 465 29.35 56.41 12.19
C GLY A 465 28.90 55.09 11.59
N VAL A 466 28.06 54.37 12.31
CA VAL A 466 27.55 53.05 11.91
C VAL A 466 26.16 53.17 11.29
N THR A 467 25.94 52.45 10.20
CA THR A 467 24.64 52.19 9.57
C THR A 467 24.53 50.71 9.30
N GLU A 468 23.59 50.03 9.95
CA GLU A 468 23.44 48.59 9.82
C GLU A 468 21.98 48.12 9.91
N GLY A 469 21.71 46.92 9.40
CA GLY A 469 20.41 46.26 9.50
C GLY A 469 20.13 45.33 8.33
N ASN A 470 18.92 44.79 8.29
CA ASN A 470 18.43 43.98 7.18
C ASN A 470 17.95 44.88 6.06
N PHE A 471 18.86 45.24 5.16
CA PHE A 471 18.54 46.11 4.02
C PHE A 471 17.48 45.48 3.12
N VAL A 472 17.53 44.16 2.99
CA VAL A 472 16.48 43.37 2.38
C VAL A 472 16.19 42.16 3.27
N LYS A 473 14.92 41.91 3.56
CA LYS A 473 14.45 40.67 4.19
C LYS A 473 13.12 40.28 3.58
N TYR A 474 13.17 39.35 2.64
CA TYR A 474 11.99 38.89 1.93
C TYR A 474 11.62 37.49 2.35
N GLN A 475 10.32 37.23 2.42
CA GLN A 475 9.77 35.91 2.69
C GLN A 475 8.76 35.54 1.61
N THR A 476 8.89 34.33 1.08
CA THR A 476 7.87 33.65 0.28
C THR A 476 7.25 32.52 1.09
N GLU A 477 5.92 32.47 1.11
CA GLU A 477 5.15 31.34 1.60
C GLU A 477 4.34 30.77 0.43
N THR A 478 4.62 29.53 0.04
CA THR A 478 3.95 28.88 -1.09
C THR A 478 3.28 27.61 -0.61
N SER A 479 2.00 27.45 -0.94
CA SER A 479 1.24 26.26 -0.61
C SER A 479 0.87 25.49 -1.88
N TYR A 480 1.25 24.22 -1.90
CA TYR A 480 1.02 23.27 -2.99
C TYR A 480 0.03 22.23 -2.51
N GLN A 481 -1.18 22.23 -3.08
CA GLN A 481 -2.17 21.21 -2.79
C GLN A 481 -1.86 19.96 -3.60
N ILE A 482 -1.79 18.82 -2.91
CA ILE A 482 -1.59 17.51 -3.51
C ILE A 482 -2.92 16.80 -3.74
N GLY A 483 -2.95 16.01 -4.81
CA GLY A 483 -4.03 15.12 -5.20
C GLY A 483 -3.44 13.79 -5.67
N VAL A 484 -4.27 12.78 -5.91
CA VAL A 484 -3.85 11.54 -6.56
C VAL A 484 -4.79 11.25 -7.73
N ASP A 485 -4.25 10.83 -8.86
CA ASP A 485 -5.08 10.34 -9.95
C ASP A 485 -5.44 8.87 -9.75
N GLN A 486 -6.37 8.36 -10.56
CA GLN A 486 -6.84 6.97 -10.46
C GLN A 486 -5.74 5.92 -10.60
N SER A 487 -4.61 6.26 -11.24
CA SER A 487 -3.47 5.37 -11.45
C SER A 487 -2.40 5.48 -10.36
N GLY A 488 -2.64 6.27 -9.32
CA GLY A 488 -1.71 6.46 -8.21
C GLY A 488 -0.61 7.48 -8.49
N ASN A 489 -0.72 8.32 -9.53
CA ASN A 489 0.24 9.41 -9.71
C ASN A 489 -0.12 10.56 -8.77
N LEU A 490 0.88 11.08 -8.06
CA LEU A 490 0.72 12.32 -7.31
C LEU A 490 0.51 13.48 -8.28
N THR A 491 -0.53 14.28 -8.02
CA THR A 491 -0.84 15.50 -8.76
C THR A 491 -0.64 16.69 -7.83
N VAL A 492 -0.19 17.81 -8.38
CA VAL A 492 0.13 19.00 -7.58
C VAL A 492 -0.41 20.25 -8.25
N VAL A 493 -1.16 21.04 -7.50
CA VAL A 493 -1.67 22.35 -7.92
C VAL A 493 -1.29 23.43 -6.90
N LEU A 494 -1.09 24.64 -7.39
CA LEU A 494 -0.83 25.79 -6.52
C LEU A 494 -2.14 26.21 -5.85
N THR A 495 -2.14 26.43 -4.53
CA THR A 495 -3.36 26.92 -3.87
C THR A 495 -3.66 28.36 -4.27
N THR A 496 -4.95 28.72 -4.23
CA THR A 496 -5.39 30.08 -4.53
C THR A 496 -4.73 31.07 -3.57
N GLY A 497 -4.10 32.11 -4.12
CA GLY A 497 -3.38 33.13 -3.33
C GLY A 497 -1.93 32.79 -2.98
N SER A 498 -1.40 31.67 -3.47
CA SER A 498 0.04 31.36 -3.43
C SER A 498 0.74 31.73 -4.74
N PRO A 499 2.05 32.06 -4.73
CA PRO A 499 2.87 32.32 -3.54
C PRO A 499 2.48 33.65 -2.87
N LYS A 500 2.59 33.71 -1.54
CA LYS A 500 2.47 34.94 -0.76
C LYS A 500 3.86 35.52 -0.54
N PHE A 501 4.00 36.81 -0.83
CA PHE A 501 5.25 37.53 -0.64
C PHE A 501 5.09 38.55 0.48
N SER A 502 6.08 38.58 1.38
CA SER A 502 6.14 39.54 2.49
C SER A 502 7.52 40.20 2.54
N ASP A 503 7.52 41.52 2.76
CA ASP A 503 8.73 42.32 2.96
C ASP A 503 8.86 42.69 4.44
N PHE A 504 9.94 42.20 5.06
CA PHE A 504 10.32 42.43 6.45
C PHE A 504 11.62 43.23 6.56
N SER A 505 12.00 43.96 5.50
CA SER A 505 13.22 44.77 5.48
C SER A 505 13.15 45.89 6.52
N ASP A 506 14.29 46.20 7.12
CA ASP A 506 14.39 47.27 8.11
C ASP A 506 14.33 48.64 7.42
N LYS A 507 13.80 49.64 8.12
CA LYS A 507 13.96 51.04 7.71
C LYS A 507 15.36 51.49 8.08
N ILE A 508 16.26 51.43 7.10
CA ILE A 508 17.65 51.88 7.28
C ILE A 508 17.73 53.38 7.00
N ASP A 509 18.05 54.13 8.05
CA ASP A 509 18.39 55.56 8.02
C ASP A 509 19.81 55.73 8.57
N PRO A 510 20.75 56.33 7.81
CA PRO A 510 22.09 56.63 8.32
C PRO A 510 22.06 57.50 9.58
N SER A 511 23.03 57.31 10.48
CA SER A 511 23.16 58.20 11.62
C SER A 511 23.56 59.61 11.16
N SER A 512 23.12 60.66 11.87
CA SER A 512 23.54 62.04 11.56
C SER A 512 25.06 62.22 11.60
N TRP A 513 25.77 61.38 12.37
CA TRP A 513 27.22 61.35 12.36
C TRP A 513 27.77 60.76 11.06
N SER A 514 27.24 59.62 10.60
CA SER A 514 27.57 59.03 9.28
C SER A 514 27.31 60.01 8.14
N GLU A 515 26.18 60.72 8.15
CA GLU A 515 25.89 61.76 7.15
C GLU A 515 26.92 62.89 7.19
N PHE A 516 27.27 63.36 8.39
CA PHE A 516 28.26 64.42 8.57
C PHE A 516 29.65 64.03 8.07
N VAL A 517 30.18 62.87 8.49
CA VAL A 517 31.55 62.45 8.13
C VAL A 517 31.69 62.04 6.66
N THR A 518 30.59 61.65 6.01
CA THR A 518 30.57 61.29 4.59
C THR A 518 30.11 62.43 3.67
N LEU A 519 29.82 63.62 4.22
CA LEU A 519 29.22 64.75 3.49
C LEU A 519 27.92 64.34 2.75
N GLY A 520 27.12 63.45 3.36
CA GLY A 520 25.87 62.92 2.81
C GLY A 520 26.04 61.81 1.77
N GLN A 521 27.26 61.36 1.45
CA GLN A 521 27.47 60.29 0.47
C GLN A 521 26.91 58.93 0.92
N ILE A 522 26.75 58.72 2.23
CA ILE A 522 26.21 57.49 2.81
C ILE A 522 24.79 57.19 2.35
N ASP A 523 23.94 58.20 2.10
CA ASP A 523 22.56 58.01 1.62
C ASP A 523 22.55 57.31 0.27
N GLY A 524 23.40 57.79 -0.66
CA GLY A 524 23.54 57.19 -1.97
C GLY A 524 24.12 55.78 -1.95
N VAL A 525 24.94 55.44 -0.93
CA VAL A 525 25.43 54.07 -0.72
C VAL A 525 24.29 53.19 -0.22
N VAL A 526 23.51 53.64 0.76
CA VAL A 526 22.36 52.91 1.29
C VAL A 526 21.34 52.61 0.20
N ASP A 527 20.99 53.60 -0.62
CA ASP A 527 20.04 53.45 -1.73
C ASP A 527 20.54 52.49 -2.81
N LYS A 528 21.83 52.55 -3.15
CA LYS A 528 22.44 51.62 -4.13
C LYS A 528 22.45 50.20 -3.61
N VAL A 529 22.81 49.98 -2.34
CA VAL A 529 22.85 48.65 -1.72
C VAL A 529 21.43 48.08 -1.60
N LYS A 530 20.44 48.87 -1.15
CA LYS A 530 19.03 48.47 -1.15
C LYS A 530 18.56 48.09 -2.57
N SER A 531 18.79 48.96 -3.54
CA SER A 531 18.40 48.73 -4.95
C SER A 531 19.04 47.47 -5.52
N PHE A 532 20.31 47.22 -5.22
CA PHE A 532 21.04 46.04 -5.68
C PHE A 532 20.42 44.74 -5.15
N TRP A 533 20.07 44.71 -3.87
CA TRP A 533 19.50 43.54 -3.21
C TRP A 533 18.00 43.34 -3.46
N THR A 534 17.28 44.29 -4.07
CA THR A 534 15.88 44.03 -4.52
C THR A 534 15.77 42.84 -5.46
N ASN A 535 16.86 42.50 -6.18
CA ASN A 535 16.96 41.31 -7.02
C ASN A 535 16.78 39.99 -6.26
N LEU A 536 16.94 39.98 -4.92
CA LEU A 536 16.69 38.82 -4.07
C LEU A 536 15.26 38.28 -4.23
N LYS A 537 14.30 39.17 -4.48
CA LYS A 537 12.91 38.79 -4.79
C LYS A 537 12.84 37.88 -6.01
N ARG A 538 13.56 38.19 -7.08
CA ARG A 538 13.60 37.37 -8.30
C ARG A 538 14.21 35.99 -8.05
N PHE A 539 15.21 35.88 -7.18
CA PHE A 539 15.79 34.59 -6.81
C PHE A 539 14.79 33.74 -6.02
N LEU A 540 14.03 34.34 -5.10
CA LEU A 540 12.92 33.67 -4.42
C LEU A 540 11.84 33.22 -5.41
N ASP A 541 11.38 34.10 -6.31
CA ASP A 541 10.37 33.75 -7.33
C ASP A 541 10.84 32.59 -8.23
N ASN A 542 12.11 32.59 -8.62
CA ASN A 542 12.72 31.50 -9.39
C ASN A 542 12.77 30.19 -8.60
N HIS A 543 13.11 30.25 -7.30
CA HIS A 543 13.13 29.10 -6.41
C HIS A 543 11.74 28.46 -6.29
N GLU A 544 10.70 29.26 -6.03
CA GLU A 544 9.33 28.76 -5.93
C GLU A 544 8.82 28.22 -7.27
N THR A 545 9.17 28.87 -8.39
CA THR A 545 8.85 28.37 -9.73
C THR A 545 9.53 27.03 -10.00
N ALA A 546 10.79 26.87 -9.57
CA ALA A 546 11.52 25.62 -9.70
C ALA A 546 10.91 24.51 -8.83
N ILE A 547 10.53 24.79 -7.59
CA ILE A 547 9.82 23.84 -6.72
C ILE A 547 8.51 23.39 -7.38
N LEU A 548 7.68 24.33 -7.86
CA LEU A 548 6.44 23.99 -8.56
C LEU A 548 6.69 23.12 -9.79
N ALA A 549 7.72 23.44 -10.58
CA ALA A 549 8.10 22.66 -11.75
C ALA A 549 8.62 21.27 -11.39
N MET A 550 9.37 21.13 -10.29
CA MET A 550 9.84 19.85 -9.76
C MET A 550 8.67 19.01 -9.26
N LEU A 551 7.71 19.60 -8.53
CA LEU A 551 6.50 18.93 -8.03
C LEU A 551 5.45 18.61 -9.13
N LYS A 552 5.38 19.41 -10.20
CA LYS A 552 4.52 19.11 -11.36
C LYS A 552 5.17 18.15 -12.35
N GLY A 553 6.47 18.34 -12.56
CA GLY A 553 7.35 17.43 -13.29
C GLY A 553 7.50 16.09 -12.58
N SER A 554 7.20 16.05 -11.27
CA SER A 554 7.15 14.82 -10.47
C SER A 554 5.93 13.96 -10.74
N GLY A 555 5.62 13.71 -12.01
CA GLY A 555 5.13 12.39 -12.42
C GLY A 555 6.03 11.21 -11.97
N ILE A 556 7.05 11.48 -11.16
CA ILE A 556 7.98 10.62 -10.45
C ILE A 556 7.33 9.99 -9.21
N TRP A 557 6.47 10.68 -8.45
CA TRP A 557 5.79 10.01 -7.32
C TRP A 557 4.58 9.22 -7.80
N VAL A 558 4.72 7.90 -7.77
CA VAL A 558 3.74 6.92 -8.19
C VAL A 558 3.59 5.91 -7.07
N PHE A 559 2.41 5.87 -6.46
CA PHE A 559 2.07 4.85 -5.48
C PHE A 559 2.17 3.46 -6.13
N PRO A 560 2.74 2.45 -5.44
CA PRO A 560 2.73 1.08 -5.94
C PRO A 560 1.31 0.51 -5.93
N GLY A 561 1.04 -0.55 -6.69
CA GLY A 561 -0.27 -1.19 -6.73
C GLY A 561 -1.26 -0.58 -7.73
N GLY A 562 -0.81 0.28 -8.65
CA GLY A 562 -1.66 0.86 -9.71
C GLY A 562 -2.24 -0.14 -10.72
N LYS A 563 -1.96 -1.46 -10.56
CA LYS A 563 -2.69 -2.55 -11.23
C LYS A 563 -3.81 -3.17 -10.40
N THR A 564 -3.69 -3.06 -9.08
CA THR A 564 -4.62 -3.65 -8.11
C THR A 564 -5.69 -2.65 -7.69
N PHE A 565 -5.30 -1.37 -7.57
CA PHE A 565 -6.14 -0.34 -6.98
C PHE A 565 -6.37 0.87 -7.89
N ILE A 566 -7.56 1.45 -7.73
CA ILE A 566 -7.86 2.84 -8.07
C ILE A 566 -7.63 3.68 -6.82
N PHE A 567 -6.78 4.70 -6.93
CA PHE A 567 -6.49 5.63 -5.85
C PHE A 567 -7.51 6.76 -5.78
N LYS A 568 -7.82 7.17 -4.56
CA LYS A 568 -8.71 8.27 -4.21
C LYS A 568 -8.08 9.06 -3.07
N ASP A 569 -8.51 10.31 -2.90
CA ASP A 569 -8.26 11.20 -1.75
C ASP A 569 -6.91 11.02 -1.04
N VAL A 570 -5.97 11.93 -1.29
CA VAL A 570 -4.65 11.92 -0.67
C VAL A 570 -4.54 13.01 0.39
N TYR A 571 -3.92 12.67 1.52
CA TYR A 571 -3.68 13.59 2.63
C TYR A 571 -2.50 13.11 3.48
N PHE A 572 -2.06 13.96 4.39
CA PHE A 572 -1.08 13.70 5.42
C PHE A 572 -1.82 13.42 6.73
N SER A 573 -1.42 12.36 7.43
CA SER A 573 -1.90 12.08 8.79
C SER A 573 -1.48 13.19 9.76
N ASP A 574 -2.02 13.16 10.97
CA ASP A 574 -1.62 14.04 12.07
C ASP A 574 -0.12 13.90 12.43
N HIS A 575 0.50 12.80 11.98
CA HIS A 575 1.93 12.50 12.12
C HIS A 575 2.69 12.53 10.78
N GLN A 576 2.10 13.14 9.75
CA GLN A 576 2.69 13.42 8.44
C GLN A 576 3.05 12.18 7.61
N ASP A 577 2.43 11.02 7.89
CA ASP A 577 2.44 9.91 6.94
C ASP A 577 1.56 10.30 5.74
N LEU A 578 1.99 9.98 4.52
CA LEU A 578 1.20 10.23 3.31
C LEU A 578 0.20 9.08 3.12
N VAL A 579 -1.08 9.39 3.22
CA VAL A 579 -2.20 8.45 3.13
C VAL A 579 -2.98 8.69 1.85
N ALA A 580 -3.37 7.61 1.16
CA ALA A 580 -4.32 7.65 0.05
C ALA A 580 -5.37 6.55 0.24
N HIS A 581 -6.64 6.87 -0.02
CA HIS A 581 -7.68 5.86 -0.07
C HIS A 581 -7.58 5.03 -1.36
N VAL A 582 -8.02 3.78 -1.30
CA VAL A 582 -8.00 2.86 -2.45
C VAL A 582 -9.32 2.12 -2.61
N THR A 583 -9.59 1.72 -3.86
CA THR A 583 -10.65 0.76 -4.23
C THR A 583 -10.06 -0.29 -5.15
N TYR A 584 -10.49 -1.55 -5.06
CA TYR A 584 -10.04 -2.58 -6.00
C TYR A 584 -10.46 -2.23 -7.43
N VAL A 585 -9.60 -2.51 -8.41
CA VAL A 585 -10.01 -2.53 -9.80
C VAL A 585 -10.84 -3.80 -10.06
N ASP A 586 -11.78 -3.75 -11.00
CA ASP A 586 -12.58 -4.92 -11.37
C ASP A 586 -11.68 -6.12 -11.77
N PRO A 587 -11.96 -7.33 -11.26
CA PRO A 587 -11.26 -8.53 -11.67
C PRO A 587 -11.67 -8.92 -13.10
N GLU A 588 -10.67 -9.01 -14.00
CA GLU A 588 -10.79 -9.75 -15.27
C GLU A 588 -10.65 -11.26 -15.02
N GLU A 589 -11.10 -12.08 -15.99
CA GLU A 589 -10.89 -13.52 -15.99
C GLU A 589 -9.39 -13.83 -15.86
N SER A 590 -9.01 -14.31 -14.69
CA SER A 590 -7.66 -14.78 -14.40
C SER A 590 -7.59 -16.26 -14.75
N THR A 591 -6.76 -16.60 -15.74
CA THR A 591 -6.33 -17.98 -16.04
C THR A 591 -5.36 -18.45 -14.96
N LEU A 592 -5.86 -18.81 -13.78
CA LEU A 592 -5.03 -19.43 -12.74
C LEU A 592 -5.52 -20.80 -12.34
N PHE A 593 -5.93 -21.60 -13.33
CA PHE A 593 -6.04 -23.06 -13.26
C PHE A 593 -5.72 -23.68 -14.61
#